data_AF-A0A966TQT5-F1
#
_entry.id   AF-A0A966TQT5-F1
#
_cell.length_a   1.000
_cell.length_b   1.000
_cell.length_c   1.000
_cell.angle_alpha   90.00
_cell.angle_beta   90.00
_cell.angle_gamma   90.00
#
_symmetry.space_group_name_H-M   'P 1'
#
loop_
_entity.id
_entity.type
_entity.pdbx_description
1 polymer ?
#
loop_
_entity_poly.entity_id
_entity_poly.type
_entity_poly.pdbx_seq_one_letter_code
_entity_poly.pdbx_strand_id
1 'polypeptide(L)' 'MARVCEVTGKAPMVGNNVSHANNKTKRRFMPNLQYRIDVVLADMRERGQA' A
#
# COMPACT_ATOMS: atom_id res chain seq x y z
N MET A 1 -4.29 9.38 6.28
CA MET A 1 -4.53 8.01 5.78
C MET A 1 -3.20 7.33 5.53
N ALA A 2 -2.86 6.31 6.31
CA ALA A 2 -1.64 5.53 6.07
C ALA A 2 -1.83 4.76 4.75
N ARG A 3 -0.90 4.89 3.79
CA ARG A 3 -0.94 4.15 2.51
C ARG A 3 -0.50 2.70 2.75
N VAL A 4 -1.21 2.00 3.63
CA VAL A 4 -0.95 0.61 4.01
C VAL A 4 -2.13 -0.22 3.55
N CYS A 5 -1.88 -1.32 2.86
CA CYS A 5 -2.95 -2.23 2.45
C CYS A 5 -3.48 -2.99 3.68
N GLU A 6 -4.78 -2.88 3.96
CA GLU A 6 -5.42 -3.52 5.13
C GLU A 6 -5.44 -5.06 5.05
N VAL A 7 -5.47 -5.61 3.83
CA VAL A 7 -5.48 -7.07 3.61
C VAL A 7 -4.06 -7.66 3.61
N THR A 8 -3.09 -6.96 3.02
CA THR A 8 -1.73 -7.51 2.79
C THR A 8 -0.64 -6.85 3.61
N GLY A 9 -0.95 -5.81 4.39
CA GLY A 9 0.02 -5.06 5.19
C GLY A 9 1.08 -4.29 4.38
N LYS A 10 0.96 -4.24 3.04
CA LYS A 10 1.97 -3.60 2.17
C LYS A 10 2.08 -2.11 2.47
N ALA A 11 3.27 -1.69 2.87
CA ALA A 11 3.62 -0.30 3.19
C ALA A 11 4.47 0.33 2.07
N PRO A 12 4.54 1.67 2.01
CA PRO A 12 5.44 2.35 1.07
C PRO A 12 6.90 2.02 1.37
N MET A 13 7.62 1.55 0.35
CA MET A 13 9.03 1.23 0.43
C MET A 13 9.86 2.38 -0.16
N VAL A 14 11.06 2.60 0.38
CA VAL A 14 12.03 3.57 -0.16
C VAL A 14 13.10 2.82 -0.94
N GLY A 15 13.47 3.31 -2.10
CA GLY A 15 14.62 2.79 -2.86
C GLY A 15 15.18 3.79 -3.85
N ASN A 16 15.95 3.32 -4.83
CA ASN A 16 16.62 4.17 -5.81
C ASN A 16 16.16 3.84 -7.24
N ASN A 17 16.04 4.86 -8.09
CA ASN A 17 16.01 4.68 -9.54
C ASN A 17 17.46 4.69 -10.04
N VAL A 18 17.85 3.66 -10.80
CA VAL A 18 19.21 3.50 -11.33
C VAL A 18 19.14 3.62 -12.84
N SER A 19 19.85 4.59 -13.41
CA SER A 19 19.96 4.71 -14.87
C SER A 19 20.95 3.70 -15.45
N HIS A 20 20.97 3.54 -16.78
CA HIS A 20 22.01 2.74 -17.46
C HIS A 20 23.44 3.23 -17.18
N ALA A 21 23.61 4.50 -16.80
CA ALA A 21 24.88 5.08 -16.36
C ALA A 21 25.12 4.93 -14.83
N ASN A 22 24.31 4.14 -14.12
CA ASN A 22 24.36 3.94 -12.68
C ASN A 22 24.13 5.18 -11.79
N ASN A 23 23.46 6.22 -12.32
CA ASN A 23 23.06 7.37 -11.50
C ASN A 23 21.88 6.97 -10.61
N LYS A 24 22.04 7.12 -9.28
CA LYS A 24 21.06 6.71 -8.27
C LYS A 24 20.26 7.92 -7.77
N THR A 25 18.95 7.95 -8.00
CA THR A 25 18.04 8.96 -7.41
C THR A 25 17.04 8.32 -6.45
N LYS A 26 16.74 8.97 -5.32
CA LYS A 26 15.79 8.41 -4.32
C LYS A 26 14.36 8.41 -4.87
N ARG A 27 13.65 7.29 -4.74
CA ARG A 27 12.24 7.12 -5.10
C ARG A 27 11.48 6.43 -3.97
N ARG A 28 10.20 6.77 -3.85
CA ARG A 28 9.24 6.04 -3.02
C ARG A 28 8.44 5.07 -3.90
N PHE A 29 8.41 3.80 -3.54
CA PHE A 29 7.53 2.78 -4.10
C PHE A 29 6.24 2.77 -3.28
N MET A 30 5.17 3.29 -3.85
CA MET A 30 3.86 3.27 -3.22
C MET A 30 3.18 1.93 -3.54
N PRO A 31 2.57 1.26 -2.55
CA PRO A 31 1.70 0.13 -2.84
C PRO A 31 0.56 0.57 -3.77
N ASN A 32 0.22 -0.29 -4.74
CA ASN A 32 -0.88 -0.06 -5.66
C ASN A 32 -2.22 -0.32 -4.95
N LEU A 33 -2.61 0.59 -4.05
CA LEU A 33 -3.92 0.55 -3.39
C LEU A 33 -5.00 0.96 -4.39
N GLN A 34 -5.92 0.05 -4.70
CA GLN A 34 -7.12 0.35 -5.48
C GLN A 34 -8.28 0.63 -4.52
N TYR A 35 -9.11 1.64 -4.85
CA TYR A 35 -10.22 2.12 -4.01
C TYR A 35 -11.40 1.14 -3.94
N ARG A 36 -11.51 0.22 -4.90
CA ARG A 36 -12.57 -0.78 -4.97
C ARG A 36 -11.92 -2.15 -5.08
N ILE A 37 -11.68 -2.77 -3.93
CA ILE A 37 -11.39 -4.19 -3.83
C ILE A 37 -12.50 -4.73 -2.94
N ASP A 38 -13.55 -5.28 -3.56
CA ASP A 38 -14.62 -5.98 -2.86
C ASP A 38 -14.05 -7.30 -2.36
N VAL A 39 -13.35 -7.25 -1.22
CA VAL A 39 -12.90 -8.45 -0.55
C VAL A 39 -14.14 -9.10 0.04
N VAL A 40 -14.49 -10.28 -0.45
CA VAL A 40 -15.52 -11.14 0.16
C VAL A 40 -14.93 -11.71 1.46
N LEU A 41 -14.64 -10.83 2.41
CA LEU A 41 -14.29 -11.17 3.78
C LEU A 41 -15.48 -10.77 4.63
N ALA A 42 -16.27 -11.78 4.97
CA ALA A 42 -17.44 -11.71 5.81
C ALA A 42 -17.24 -10.89 7.12
N ASP A 43 -18.28 -10.14 7.50
CA ASP A 43 -18.84 -10.06 8.86
C ASP A 43 -18.00 -9.57 10.06
N MET A 44 -17.25 -8.46 9.97
CA MET A 44 -16.69 -7.81 11.19
C MET A 44 -16.82 -6.28 11.26
N ARG A 45 -17.97 -5.70 10.89
CA ARG A 45 -18.21 -4.25 11.09
C ARG A 45 -19.54 -3.83 11.74
N GLU A 46 -20.30 -4.76 12.32
CA GLU A 46 -21.58 -4.42 12.99
C GLU A 46 -21.63 -4.70 14.51
N ARG A 47 -20.50 -4.88 15.20
CA ARG A 47 -20.51 -4.90 16.68
C ARG A 47 -19.53 -3.89 17.23
N GLY A 48 -20.05 -2.72 17.59
CA GLY A 48 -19.39 -1.81 18.51
C GLY A 48 -19.12 -0.42 17.96
N GLN A 49 -20.17 0.32 17.59
CA GLN A 49 -20.17 1.78 17.72
C GLN A 49 -21.52 2.21 18.29
N ALA A 50 -21.46 2.60 19.57
CA ALA A 50 -22.40 3.40 20.36
C ALA A 50 -23.86 2.92 20.48
#